data_AF-A0A6V7KVW9-F1
#
_entry.id   AF-A0A6V7KVW9-F1
#
_cell.length_a   1.000
_cell.length_b   1.000
_cell.length_c   1.000
_cell.angle_alpha   90.00
_cell.angle_beta   90.00
_cell.angle_gamma   90.00
#
_symmetry.space_group_name_H-M   'P 1'
#
loop_
_entity.id
_entity.type
_entity.pdbx_description
1 polymer ?
#
loop_
_entity_poly.entity_id
_entity_poly.type
_entity_poly.pdbx_seq_one_letter_code
_entity_poly.pdbx_strand_id
1 'polypeptide(L)'
;LVIRIGLDGANATVNFSSKYGCEPTSEAFELIKFTKASGMSLVGFSFHLGSPCYDPNAYGRGVRTCYDLIKKAESVGFEECKIIDIGGGISGIEDDVLDQ
;
A
#
# COMPACT_ATOMS: atom_id res chain seq x y z
N LEU A 1 7.11 -11.99 -3.66
CA LEU A 1 6.02 -11.62 -2.73
C LEU A 1 5.73 -10.13 -2.83
N VAL A 2 4.52 -9.72 -2.46
CA VAL A 2 4.13 -8.32 -2.30
C VAL A 2 3.68 -8.12 -0.86
N ILE A 3 4.20 -7.12 -0.15
CA ILE A 3 3.76 -6.78 1.22
C ILE A 3 2.64 -5.75 1.14
N ARG A 4 1.50 -6.05 1.76
CA ARG A 4 0.35 -5.13 1.82
C ARG A 4 0.48 -4.19 3.01
N ILE A 5 0.34 -2.89 2.75
CA ILE A 5 0.41 -1.80 3.71
C ILE A 5 -1.01 -1.37 4.10
N GLY A 6 -1.23 -1.20 5.40
CA GLY A 6 -2.47 -0.66 5.94
C GLY A 6 -2.50 0.85 5.75
N LEU A 7 -3.40 1.34 4.91
CA LEU A 7 -3.61 2.76 4.64
C LEU A 7 -5.11 3.06 4.58
N ASP A 8 -5.48 4.22 5.10
CA ASP A 8 -6.87 4.68 5.10
C ASP A 8 -7.10 5.72 4.00
N GLY A 9 -8.13 5.47 3.19
CA GLY A 9 -8.83 6.54 2.51
C GLY A 9 -9.73 7.23 3.53
N ALA A 10 -9.39 8.46 3.93
CA ALA A 10 -10.13 9.20 4.96
C ALA A 10 -11.64 9.28 4.68
N ASN A 11 -12.02 9.28 3.40
CA ASN A 11 -13.40 9.31 2.89
C ASN A 11 -13.82 7.98 2.25
N ALA A 12 -13.30 6.84 2.71
CA ALA A 12 -13.77 5.54 2.25
C ALA A 12 -14.96 5.05 3.08
N THR A 13 -15.98 4.50 2.42
CA THR A 13 -17.19 3.99 3.08
C THR A 13 -16.91 2.76 3.95
N VAL A 14 -16.03 1.87 3.47
CA VAL A 14 -15.61 0.67 4.20
C VAL A 14 -14.11 0.71 4.38
N ASN A 15 -13.66 0.78 5.64
CA ASN A 15 -12.25 0.74 6.01
C ASN A 15 -11.75 -0.71 6.13
N PHE A 16 -10.66 -1.04 5.42
CA PHE A 16 -10.03 -2.36 5.49
C PHE A 16 -8.73 -2.39 6.30
N SER A 17 -8.11 -1.25 6.60
CA SER A 17 -6.77 -1.19 7.21
C SER A 17 -6.76 -1.73 8.64
N SER A 18 -7.86 -1.55 9.38
CA SER A 18 -8.04 -2.09 10.73
C SER A 18 -7.95 -3.62 10.79
N LYS A 19 -8.16 -4.30 9.66
CA LYS A 19 -8.12 -5.77 9.53
C LYS A 19 -6.95 -6.27 8.68
N TYR A 20 -6.50 -5.47 7.71
CA TYR A 20 -5.55 -5.89 6.69
C TYR A 20 -4.46 -4.86 6.42
N GLY A 21 -3.25 -5.37 6.23
CA GLY A 21 -2.07 -4.57 5.91
C GLY A 21 -1.31 -4.17 7.17
N CYS A 22 0.02 -4.14 7.07
CA CYS A 22 0.87 -3.76 8.18
C CYS A 22 1.05 -2.24 8.25
N GLU A 23 1.42 -1.75 9.42
CA GLU A 23 1.77 -0.35 9.64
C GLU A 23 2.99 0.05 8.77
N PRO A 24 2.97 1.22 8.10
CA PRO A 24 3.94 1.61 7.06
C PRO A 24 5.35 1.95 7.56
N THR A 25 5.58 2.02 8.86
CA THR A 25 6.89 2.39 9.43
C THR A 25 7.63 1.17 9.97
N SER A 26 7.30 0.72 11.18
CA SER A 26 8.09 -0.24 11.93
C SER A 26 7.77 -1.67 11.48
N GLU A 27 6.48 -2.01 11.42
CA GLU A 27 6.04 -3.36 11.01
C GLU A 27 6.46 -3.68 9.58
N ALA A 28 6.24 -2.75 8.65
CA ALA A 28 6.66 -2.93 7.26
C ALA A 28 8.18 -3.17 7.16
N PHE A 29 9.00 -2.46 7.93
CA PHE A 29 10.45 -2.63 7.89
C PHE A 29 10.91 -3.96 8.52
N GLU A 30 10.26 -4.40 9.60
CA GLU A 30 10.48 -5.72 10.18
C GLU A 30 10.15 -6.83 9.20
N LEU A 31 9.02 -6.72 8.47
CA LEU A 31 8.63 -7.68 7.44
C LEU A 31 9.61 -7.71 6.26
N ILE A 32 10.15 -6.55 5.85
CA ILE A 32 11.22 -6.50 4.82
C ILE A 32 12.44 -7.31 5.28
N LYS A 33 12.93 -7.07 6.51
CA LYS A 33 14.08 -7.79 7.07
C LYS A 33 13.80 -9.29 7.22
N PHE A 34 12.63 -9.64 7.73
CA PHE A 34 12.20 -11.03 7.87
C PHE A 34 12.20 -11.74 6.51
N THR A 35 11.59 -11.12 5.49
CA THR A 35 11.54 -11.65 4.12
C THR A 35 12.96 -11.94 3.59
N LYS A 36 13.91 -11.03 3.85
CA LYS A 36 15.32 -11.21 3.45
C LYS A 36 15.98 -12.37 4.21
N ALA A 37 15.80 -12.43 5.52
CA ALA A 37 16.36 -13.47 6.38
C ALA A 37 15.79 -14.86 6.03
N SER A 38 14.55 -14.93 5.57
CA SER A 38 13.89 -16.16 5.11
C SER A 38 14.27 -16.57 3.68
N GLY A 39 15.12 -15.81 2.98
CA GLY A 39 15.54 -16.12 1.61
C GLY A 39 14.43 -15.98 0.56
N MET A 40 13.35 -15.27 0.89
CA MET A 40 12.23 -15.04 -0.02
C MET A 40 12.47 -13.81 -0.89
N SER A 41 11.89 -13.78 -2.10
CA SER A 41 11.94 -12.60 -2.97
C SER A 41 10.79 -11.63 -2.64
N LEU A 42 11.14 -10.36 -2.41
CA LEU A 42 10.21 -9.24 -2.33
C LEU A 42 10.24 -8.47 -3.66
N VAL A 43 9.09 -8.37 -4.33
CA VAL A 43 8.98 -7.74 -5.65
C VAL A 43 8.21 -6.43 -5.63
N GLY A 44 7.55 -6.09 -4.51
CA GLY A 44 6.79 -4.85 -4.40
C GLY A 44 5.95 -4.72 -3.14
N PHE A 45 5.13 -3.68 -3.13
CA PHE A 45 4.18 -3.37 -2.06
C PHE A 45 2.79 -3.13 -2.63
N SER A 46 1.77 -3.30 -1.79
CA SER A 46 0.39 -2.99 -2.16
C SER A 46 -0.33 -2.20 -1.06
N PHE A 47 -1.43 -1.57 -1.42
CA PHE A 47 -2.34 -0.95 -0.48
C PHE A 47 -3.79 -1.05 -0.98
N HIS A 48 -4.76 -0.76 -0.11
CA HIS A 48 -6.17 -0.60 -0.51
C HIS A 48 -6.84 0.37 0.46
N LEU A 49 -7.36 1.47 -0.09
CA LEU A 49 -7.84 2.61 0.70
C LEU A 49 -9.27 2.45 1.25
N GLY A 50 -9.89 1.28 1.08
CA GLY A 50 -11.31 1.06 1.32
C GLY A 50 -12.17 1.09 0.04
N SER A 51 -13.47 0.82 0.17
CA SER A 51 -14.39 0.73 -0.97
C SER A 51 -15.80 1.25 -0.66
N PRO A 52 -16.37 2.13 -1.52
CA PRO A 52 -15.65 3.00 -2.45
C PRO A 52 -14.74 3.99 -1.68
N CYS A 53 -13.73 4.53 -2.36
CA CYS A 53 -12.84 5.57 -1.87
C CYS A 53 -13.02 6.84 -2.70
N TYR A 54 -13.48 7.91 -2.06
CA TYR A 54 -13.77 9.19 -2.70
C TYR A 54 -12.67 10.24 -2.54
N ASP A 55 -11.49 9.87 -2.03
CA ASP A 55 -10.34 10.76 -1.89
C ASP A 55 -9.24 10.42 -2.91
N PRO A 56 -9.18 11.10 -4.07
CA PRO A 56 -8.11 10.88 -5.06
C PRO A 56 -6.70 11.10 -4.48
N ASN A 57 -6.55 12.03 -3.53
CA ASN A 57 -5.25 12.32 -2.93
C ASN A 57 -4.77 11.16 -2.06
N ALA A 58 -5.67 10.32 -1.55
CA ALA A 58 -5.31 9.12 -0.80
C ALA A 58 -4.51 8.13 -1.67
N TYR A 59 -4.82 8.00 -2.96
CA TYR A 59 -4.03 7.16 -3.88
C TYR A 59 -2.61 7.70 -4.05
N GLY A 60 -2.47 9.03 -4.19
CA GLY A 60 -1.15 9.67 -4.25
C GLY A 60 -0.32 9.43 -2.98
N ARG A 61 -0.95 9.54 -1.80
CA ARG A 61 -0.30 9.21 -0.52
C ARG A 61 0.12 7.74 -0.46
N GLY A 62 -0.75 6.82 -0.88
CA GLY A 62 -0.44 5.39 -0.89
C GLY A 62 0.71 5.01 -1.82
N VAL A 63 0.72 5.55 -3.03
CA VAL A 63 1.83 5.36 -3.97
C VAL A 63 3.13 5.90 -3.37
N ARG A 64 3.09 7.09 -2.74
CA ARG A 64 4.28 7.67 -2.10
C ARG A 64 4.81 6.79 -0.96
N THR A 65 3.93 6.30 -0.09
CA THR A 65 4.31 5.39 1.00
C THR A 65 4.95 4.11 0.47
N CYS A 66 4.37 3.49 -0.56
CA CYS A 66 4.96 2.29 -1.17
C CYS A 66 6.31 2.58 -1.83
N TYR A 67 6.47 3.74 -2.48
CA TYR A 67 7.77 4.14 -3.04
C TYR A 67 8.85 4.28 -1.96
N ASP A 68 8.53 4.91 -0.83
CA ASP A 68 9.49 5.05 0.27
C ASP A 68 9.87 3.68 0.87
N LEU A 69 8.93 2.73 0.90
CA LEU A 69 9.19 1.34 1.30
C LEU A 69 10.02 0.56 0.29
N ILE A 70 9.84 0.81 -1.02
CA ILE A 70 10.73 0.28 -2.07
C ILE A 70 12.17 0.74 -1.79
N LYS A 71 12.39 2.03 -1.49
CA LYS A 71 13.73 2.54 -1.15
C LYS A 71 14.32 1.90 0.10
N LYS A 72 13.50 1.59 1.10
CA LYS A 72 13.94 0.80 2.27
C LYS A 72 14.24 -0.66 1.92
N ALA A 73 13.49 -1.28 1.01
CA ALA A 73 13.75 -2.65 0.58
C ALA A 73 15.04 -2.74 -0.26
N GLU A 74 15.27 -1.78 -1.15
CA GLU A 74 16.51 -1.62 -1.92
C GLU A 74 17.73 -1.54 -0.99
N SER A 75 17.65 -0.76 0.09
CA SER A 75 18.77 -0.65 1.04
C SER A 75 19.06 -1.92 1.86
N VAL A 76 18.13 -2.90 1.84
CA VAL A 76 18.28 -4.24 2.44
C VAL A 76 18.66 -5.28 1.37
N GLY A 77 18.89 -4.86 0.12
CA GLY A 77 19.34 -5.71 -0.98
C GLY A 77 18.20 -6.40 -1.72
N PHE A 78 17.03 -5.76 -1.85
CA PHE A 78 15.95 -6.15 -2.76
C PHE A 78 15.93 -5.24 -3.99
N GLU A 79 16.87 -5.43 -4.91
CA GLU A 79 17.01 -4.60 -6.13
C GLU A 79 15.86 -4.78 -7.12
N GLU A 80 15.17 -5.92 -7.09
CA GLU A 80 14.03 -6.22 -7.97
C GLU A 80 12.67 -5.73 -7.42
N CYS A 81 12.64 -5.09 -6.25
CA CYS A 81 11.43 -4.58 -5.63
C CYS A 81 10.96 -3.31 -6.35
N LYS A 82 9.99 -3.44 -7.25
CA LYS A 82 9.57 -2.35 -8.16
C LYS A 82 8.06 -2.26 -8.42
N ILE A 83 7.29 -3.22 -7.94
CA ILE A 83 5.84 -3.26 -8.15
C ILE A 83 5.14 -2.44 -7.07
N ILE A 84 4.17 -1.63 -7.49
CA ILE A 84 3.18 -1.01 -6.62
C ILE A 84 1.80 -1.46 -7.10
N ASP A 85 1.09 -2.20 -6.26
CA ASP A 85 -0.31 -2.58 -6.49
C ASP A 85 -1.21 -1.63 -5.68
N ILE A 86 -1.98 -0.80 -6.38
CA ILE A 86 -2.81 0.26 -5.79
C ILE A 86 -4.14 -0.24 -5.23
N GLY A 87 -4.43 -1.54 -5.37
CA GLY A 87 -5.69 -2.14 -4.94
C GLY A 87 -6.90 -1.61 -5.70
N GLY A 88 -8.03 -1.54 -5.01
CA GLY A 88 -9.31 -1.09 -5.56
C GLY A 88 -9.87 0.15 -4.85
N GLY A 89 -11.19 0.31 -4.91
CA GLY A 89 -11.91 1.42 -4.27
C GLY A 89 -12.33 2.54 -5.21
N ILE A 90 -11.80 2.59 -6.43
CA ILE A 90 -12.23 3.53 -7.46
C ILE A 90 -13.66 3.19 -7.88
N SER A 91 -14.58 4.16 -7.79
CA SER A 91 -15.95 3.96 -8.24
C SER A 91 -16.03 3.88 -9.77
N GLY A 92 -16.89 3.00 -10.26
CA GLY A 92 -17.20 2.86 -11.69
C GLY A 92 -18.48 3.58 -12.13
N ILE A 93 -19.09 4.36 -11.24
CA ILE A 93 -20.36 5.07 -11.49
C ILE A 93 -20.04 6.52 -11.87
N GLU A 94 -20.56 7.01 -13.00
CA GLU A 94 -20.29 8.36 -13.52
C GLU A 94 -20.71 9.50 -12.57
N ASP A 95 -21.75 9.27 -11.76
CA ASP A 95 -22.32 10.27 -10.84
C ASP A 95 -21.68 10.29 -9.45
N ASP A 96 -20.68 9.44 -9.18
CA ASP A 96 -19.90 9.49 -7.93
C ASP A 96 -18.88 10.63 -8.01
N VAL A 97 -19.33 11.82 -7.60
CA VAL A 97 -18.53 13.06 -7.62
C VAL A 97 -17.29 12.90 -6.72
N LEU A 98 -16.10 12.92 -7.34
CA LEU A 98 -14.79 12.90 -6.66
C LEU A 98 -14.45 14.24 -5.95
N ASP A 99 -15.35 15.21 -6.05
CA ASP A 99 -15.28 16.52 -5.39
C ASP A 99 -16.25 16.57 -4.20
N GLN A 100 -15.86 15.97 -3.06
CA GLN A 100 -16.42 16.31 -1.74
C GLN A 100 -15.31 16.67 -0.75
#